data_AF-A0A4Z1EE91-F1
#
_entry.id   AF-A0A4Z1EE91-F1
#
_cell.length_a   1.000
_cell.length_b   1.000
_cell.length_c   1.000
_cell.angle_alpha   90.00
_cell.angle_beta   90.00
_cell.angle_gamma   90.00
#
_symmetry.space_group_name_H-M   'P 1'
#
loop_
_entity.id
_entity.type
_entity.pdbx_description
1 polymer ?
#
loop_
_entity_poly.entity_id
_entity_poly.type
_entity_poly.pdbx_seq_one_letter_code
_entity_poly.pdbx_strand_id
1 'polypeptide(L)'
;MKLLHQVVAMLPLAATSIASTFNCSIPNFQSFLAASEIAGQVLSTVAYFNNSTFIPPSSSRQVPTGMPANCTVQLNITTEVNTYFSFILMLPNKWNSKDFGVAQSGQGINYIDATGMRYGFAAVGTDTGHTDSDMSSSWTGNPEFINDWPWRANHDW
;
A
#
# COMPACT_ATOMS: atom_id res chain seq x y z
N MET A 1 -60.85 -22.86 -12.37
CA MET A 1 -59.61 -23.36 -13.02
C MET A 1 -58.42 -22.87 -12.20
N LYS A 2 -57.59 -23.84 -11.78
CA LYS A 2 -56.26 -23.82 -11.12
C LYS A 2 -55.56 -22.45 -11.03
N LEU A 3 -55.30 -21.93 -9.82
CA LEU A 3 -54.08 -22.15 -8.99
C LEU A 3 -52.77 -21.83 -9.71
N LEU A 4 -52.08 -20.75 -9.30
CA LEU A 4 -50.73 -20.82 -8.73
C LEU A 4 -50.32 -19.45 -8.15
N HIS A 5 -50.21 -19.35 -6.83
CA HIS A 5 -49.45 -18.30 -6.15
C HIS A 5 -48.00 -18.78 -6.06
N GLN A 6 -47.05 -18.07 -6.69
CA GLN A 6 -45.63 -18.35 -6.50
C GLN A 6 -45.14 -17.58 -5.27
N VAL A 7 -44.79 -18.32 -4.23
CA VAL A 7 -44.07 -17.81 -3.05
C VAL A 7 -42.61 -17.67 -3.45
N VAL A 8 -42.12 -16.44 -3.55
CA VAL A 8 -40.69 -16.14 -3.67
C VAL A 8 -40.05 -16.38 -2.31
N ALA A 9 -39.35 -17.50 -2.14
CA ALA A 9 -38.55 -17.76 -0.96
C ALA A 9 -37.30 -16.85 -1.01
N MET A 10 -37.25 -15.83 -0.15
CA MET A 10 -36.01 -15.12 0.16
C MET A 10 -35.11 -16.06 0.95
N LEU A 11 -34.14 -16.69 0.28
CA LEU A 11 -33.03 -17.33 0.96
C LEU A 11 -32.19 -16.22 1.63
N PRO A 12 -31.92 -16.28 2.94
CA PRO A 12 -30.95 -15.39 3.54
C PRO A 12 -29.57 -15.76 2.99
N LEU A 13 -28.97 -14.86 2.19
CA LEU A 13 -27.54 -14.92 1.93
C LEU A 13 -26.85 -14.71 3.28
N ALA A 14 -26.46 -15.80 3.93
CA ALA A 14 -25.49 -15.74 5.01
C ALA A 14 -24.21 -15.18 4.39
N ALA A 15 -23.89 -13.92 4.71
CA ALA A 15 -22.60 -13.33 4.40
C ALA A 15 -21.56 -14.10 5.22
N THR A 16 -20.99 -15.14 4.63
CA THR A 16 -19.79 -15.78 5.17
C THR A 16 -18.69 -14.73 5.09
N SER A 17 -18.42 -14.08 6.22
CA SER A 17 -17.22 -13.29 6.40
C SER A 17 -16.03 -14.23 6.30
N ILE A 18 -15.48 -14.37 5.09
CA ILE A 18 -14.17 -14.99 4.89
C ILE A 18 -13.21 -14.05 5.60
N ALA A 19 -12.80 -14.41 6.81
CA ALA A 19 -11.61 -13.84 7.40
C ALA A 19 -10.44 -14.29 6.52
N SER A 20 -10.15 -13.53 5.47
CA SER A 20 -8.97 -13.75 4.64
C SER A 20 -7.77 -13.54 5.55
N THR A 21 -7.12 -14.62 5.95
CA THR A 21 -5.76 -14.53 6.48
C THR A 21 -4.91 -13.98 5.33
N PHE A 22 -4.64 -12.68 5.35
CA PHE A 22 -3.82 -12.02 4.34
C PHE A 22 -2.46 -12.72 4.32
N ASN A 23 -2.17 -13.50 3.28
CA ASN A 23 -0.91 -14.19 3.16
C ASN A 23 0.16 -13.19 2.73
N CYS A 24 0.96 -12.74 3.69
CA CYS A 24 2.00 -11.74 3.48
C CYS A 24 3.16 -12.32 2.66
N SER A 25 2.98 -12.37 1.34
CA SER A 25 3.92 -13.02 0.42
C SER A 25 3.96 -12.31 -0.93
N ILE A 26 5.15 -12.22 -1.51
CA ILE A 26 5.38 -11.61 -2.83
C ILE A 26 4.40 -12.14 -3.90
N PRO A 27 4.21 -13.46 -4.09
CA PRO A 27 3.33 -13.96 -5.14
C PRO A 27 1.88 -13.52 -4.99
N ASN A 28 1.39 -13.37 -3.75
CA ASN A 28 0.03 -12.93 -3.47
C ASN A 28 -0.19 -11.45 -3.82
N PHE A 29 0.79 -10.58 -3.56
CA PHE A 29 0.68 -9.18 -3.96
C PHE A 29 0.95 -8.99 -5.45
N GLN A 30 1.87 -9.77 -6.02
CA GLN A 30 2.16 -9.71 -7.44
C GLN A 30 0.95 -10.13 -8.28
N SER A 31 0.15 -11.10 -7.81
CA SER A 31 -1.09 -11.49 -8.49
C SER A 31 -2.15 -10.39 -8.44
N PHE A 32 -2.22 -9.58 -7.38
CA PHE A 32 -3.11 -8.41 -7.34
C PHE A 32 -2.71 -7.35 -8.38
N LEU A 33 -1.41 -7.07 -8.52
CA LEU A 33 -0.92 -6.14 -9.56
C LEU A 33 -1.29 -6.67 -10.96
N ALA A 34 -1.01 -7.94 -11.23
CA ALA A 34 -1.32 -8.57 -12.51
C ALA A 34 -2.82 -8.59 -12.82
N ALA A 35 -3.67 -8.91 -11.84
CA ALA A 35 -5.12 -8.93 -11.99
C ALA A 35 -5.73 -7.54 -12.22
N SER A 36 -5.02 -6.49 -11.79
CA SER A 36 -5.43 -5.09 -11.95
C SER A 36 -4.79 -4.43 -13.18
N GLU A 37 -4.05 -5.19 -14.00
CA GLU A 37 -3.31 -4.70 -15.17
C GLU A 37 -2.30 -3.59 -14.84
N ILE A 38 -1.82 -3.57 -13.58
CA ILE A 38 -0.82 -2.60 -13.12
C ILE A 38 0.58 -3.14 -13.45
N ALA A 39 1.33 -2.38 -14.26
CA ALA A 39 2.72 -2.66 -14.51
C ALA A 39 3.55 -2.33 -13.26
N GLY A 40 3.92 -3.34 -12.48
CA GLY A 40 4.70 -3.13 -11.26
C GLY A 40 5.29 -4.43 -10.71
N GLN A 41 6.24 -4.28 -9.79
CA GLN A 41 6.92 -5.39 -9.15
C GLN A 41 6.83 -5.29 -7.64
N VAL A 42 6.45 -6.38 -6.99
CA VAL A 42 6.54 -6.52 -5.54
C VAL A 42 7.98 -6.90 -5.17
N LEU A 43 8.65 -5.98 -4.48
CA LEU A 43 10.07 -6.09 -4.13
C LEU A 43 10.26 -6.90 -2.84
N SER A 44 9.42 -6.66 -1.83
CA SER A 44 9.50 -7.37 -0.56
C SER A 44 8.16 -7.42 0.17
N THR A 45 8.01 -8.44 1.02
CA THR A 45 6.87 -8.57 1.95
C THR A 45 7.39 -9.02 3.30
N VAL A 46 7.01 -8.32 4.37
CA VAL A 46 7.43 -8.62 5.74
C VAL A 46 6.21 -8.63 6.65
N ALA A 47 5.98 -9.77 7.31
CA ALA A 47 4.98 -9.87 8.36
C ALA A 47 5.58 -9.41 9.69
N TYR A 48 4.99 -8.39 10.30
CA TYR A 48 5.35 -7.89 11.62
C TYR A 48 4.35 -8.36 12.66
N PHE A 49 4.85 -8.69 13.86
CA PHE A 49 4.02 -9.00 15.02
C PHE A 49 3.64 -7.71 15.77
N ASN A 50 2.74 -7.82 16.75
CA ASN A 50 2.43 -6.69 17.64
C ASN A 50 3.69 -6.20 18.36
N ASN A 51 3.76 -4.89 18.58
CA ASN A 51 4.87 -4.20 19.24
C ASN A 51 6.20 -4.31 18.48
N SER A 52 6.15 -4.45 17.15
CA SER A 52 7.35 -4.50 16.30
C SER A 52 7.90 -3.11 15.99
N THR A 53 9.16 -3.08 15.56
CA THR A 53 9.81 -1.92 14.94
C THR A 53 9.92 -2.15 13.45
N PHE A 54 9.46 -1.19 12.65
CA PHE A 54 9.63 -1.24 11.20
C PHE A 54 11.09 -1.03 10.82
N ILE A 55 11.55 -1.75 9.80
CA ILE A 55 12.91 -1.64 9.26
C ILE A 55 12.77 -1.19 7.80
N PRO A 56 13.00 0.10 7.51
CA PRO A 56 12.92 0.60 6.14
C PRO A 56 14.04 0.03 5.25
N PRO A 57 13.82 -0.03 3.92
CA PRO A 57 14.82 -0.47 2.95
C PRO A 57 16.02 0.47 2.83
N SER A 58 15.87 1.73 3.27
CA SER A 58 16.92 2.75 3.31
C SER A 58 17.08 3.30 4.73
N SER A 59 18.22 3.90 5.03
CA SER A 59 18.45 4.53 6.33
C SER A 59 17.52 5.73 6.51
N SER A 60 16.47 5.56 7.32
CA SER A 60 15.62 6.66 7.75
C SER A 60 16.08 7.21 9.10
N ARG A 61 15.94 8.53 9.29
CA ARG A 61 16.28 9.21 10.56
C ARG A 61 15.35 8.80 11.71
N GLN A 62 14.12 8.41 11.40
CA GLN A 62 13.10 8.02 12.38
C GLN A 62 12.31 6.82 11.86
N VAL A 63 12.27 5.75 12.65
CA VAL A 63 11.52 4.54 12.32
C VAL A 63 10.36 4.34 13.30
N PRO A 64 9.19 3.88 12.84
CA PRO A 64 8.06 3.65 13.70
C PRO A 64 8.27 2.37 14.52
N THR A 65 8.07 2.49 15.83
CA THR A 65 8.16 1.40 16.82
C THR A 65 6.78 1.09 17.41
N GLY A 66 6.63 0.02 18.18
CA GLY A 66 5.36 -0.29 18.85
C GLY A 66 4.19 -0.44 17.87
N MET A 67 4.47 -1.00 16.69
CA MET A 67 3.50 -1.12 15.60
C MET A 67 2.55 -2.30 15.84
N PRO A 68 1.27 -2.19 15.43
CA PRO A 68 0.37 -3.35 15.44
C PRO A 68 0.84 -4.41 14.44
N ALA A 69 0.42 -5.66 14.64
CA ALA A 69 0.68 -6.73 13.69
C ALA A 69 0.17 -6.37 12.29
N ASN A 70 1.02 -6.50 11.28
CA ASN A 70 0.74 -6.05 9.93
C ASN A 70 1.55 -6.83 8.88
N CYS A 71 1.10 -6.76 7.63
CA CYS A 71 1.89 -7.10 6.46
C CYS A 71 2.40 -5.83 5.81
N THR A 72 3.71 -5.64 5.79
CA THR A 72 4.35 -4.56 5.05
C THR A 72 4.79 -5.07 3.68
N VAL A 73 4.47 -4.32 2.62
CA VAL A 73 4.75 -4.64 1.23
C VAL A 73 5.48 -3.47 0.61
N GLN A 74 6.63 -3.74 0.01
CA GLN A 74 7.32 -2.78 -0.82
C GLN A 74 7.14 -3.17 -2.28
N LEU A 75 6.76 -2.22 -3.11
CA LEU A 75 6.57 -2.42 -4.55
C LEU A 75 7.00 -1.19 -5.33
N ASN A 76 7.21 -1.35 -6.64
CA ASN A 76 7.31 -0.24 -7.57
C ASN A 76 6.22 -0.33 -8.64
N ILE A 77 5.83 0.83 -9.16
CA ILE A 77 4.94 0.96 -10.31
C ILE A 77 5.76 1.54 -11.46
N THR A 78 5.74 0.85 -12.58
CA THR A 78 6.45 1.23 -13.81
C THR A 78 5.55 2.11 -14.67
N THR A 79 6.08 3.26 -15.10
CA THR A 79 5.40 4.19 -16.00
C THR A 79 5.49 3.73 -17.46
N GLU A 80 4.70 4.36 -18.33
CA GLU A 80 4.68 4.13 -19.77
C GLU A 80 6.04 4.35 -20.48
N VAL A 81 6.96 5.07 -19.87
CA VAL A 81 8.31 5.34 -20.39
C VAL A 81 9.42 4.64 -19.60
N ASN A 82 9.07 3.58 -18.87
CA ASN A 82 10.00 2.70 -18.16
C ASN A 82 10.81 3.41 -17.06
N THR A 83 10.24 4.44 -16.44
CA THR A 83 10.63 4.94 -15.11
C THR A 83 9.76 4.27 -14.05
N TYR A 84 10.05 4.49 -12.76
CA TYR A 84 9.23 3.96 -11.68
C TYR A 84 9.24 4.86 -10.45
N PHE A 85 8.18 4.76 -9.67
CA PHE A 85 8.09 5.22 -8.28
C PHE A 85 7.75 4.04 -7.37
N SER A 86 8.15 4.13 -6.11
CA SER A 86 8.02 3.04 -5.14
C SER A 86 6.96 3.36 -4.10
N PHE A 87 6.21 2.33 -3.70
CA PHE A 87 5.30 2.39 -2.57
C PHE A 87 5.74 1.49 -1.43
N ILE A 88 5.35 1.90 -0.23
CA ILE A 88 5.20 1.04 0.94
C ILE A 88 3.71 0.93 1.25
N LEU A 89 3.20 -0.28 1.40
CA LEU A 89 1.86 -0.56 1.93
C LEU A 89 2.04 -1.27 3.26
N MET A 90 1.38 -0.81 4.31
CA MET A 90 1.35 -1.48 5.61
C MET A 90 -0.09 -1.82 5.98
N LEU A 91 -0.43 -3.10 5.86
CA LEU A 91 -1.79 -3.61 6.01
C LEU A 91 -1.95 -4.25 7.39
N PRO A 92 -2.70 -3.65 8.33
CA PRO A 92 -2.85 -4.19 9.67
C PRO A 92 -3.74 -5.43 9.67
N ASN A 93 -3.42 -6.40 10.53
CA ASN A 93 -4.27 -7.59 10.72
C ASN A 93 -5.67 -7.22 11.25
N LYS A 94 -5.76 -6.11 12.00
CA LYS A 94 -7.02 -5.52 12.47
C LYS A 94 -7.19 -4.16 11.81
N TRP A 95 -7.90 -4.16 10.68
CA TRP A 95 -8.16 -2.97 9.90
C TRP A 95 -9.51 -2.35 10.30
N ASN A 96 -9.54 -1.03 10.49
CA ASN A 96 -10.74 -0.26 10.81
C ASN A 96 -11.50 0.23 9.55
N SER A 97 -11.17 -0.33 8.39
CA SER A 97 -11.70 0.07 7.07
C SER A 97 -11.37 1.50 6.66
N LYS A 98 -10.28 2.06 7.19
CA LYS A 98 -9.75 3.36 6.79
C LYS A 98 -8.29 3.26 6.39
N ASP A 99 -7.92 4.02 5.40
CA ASP A 99 -6.58 4.17 4.87
C ASP A 99 -6.04 5.57 5.23
N PHE A 100 -4.71 5.73 5.18
CA PHE A 100 -4.08 7.04 5.24
C PHE A 100 -2.75 7.06 4.49
N GLY A 101 -2.46 8.22 3.91
CA GLY A 101 -1.16 8.53 3.33
C GLY A 101 -0.13 8.91 4.40
N VAL A 102 1.02 8.28 4.35
CA VAL A 102 2.27 8.67 5.01
C VAL A 102 2.88 9.83 4.23
N ALA A 103 3.32 10.89 4.91
CA ALA A 103 3.87 12.04 4.23
C ALA A 103 5.23 11.74 3.57
N GLN A 104 5.64 12.62 2.67
CA GLN A 104 7.02 12.67 2.19
C GLN A 104 7.89 13.38 3.22
N SER A 105 9.17 13.02 3.25
CA SER A 105 10.19 13.62 4.14
C SER A 105 11.02 14.72 3.48
N GLY A 106 10.76 15.01 2.20
CA GLY A 106 11.65 15.81 1.33
C GLY A 106 12.85 15.02 0.78
N GLN A 107 12.96 13.74 1.15
CA GLN A 107 13.96 12.73 0.74
C GLN A 107 13.29 11.34 0.76
N GLY A 108 12.27 11.15 -0.08
CA GLY A 108 11.45 9.93 -0.09
C GLY A 108 10.46 9.84 1.10
N ILE A 109 10.09 8.61 1.48
CA ILE A 109 8.97 8.33 2.41
C ILE A 109 9.30 8.71 3.86
N ASN A 110 8.40 9.43 4.54
CA ASN A 110 8.49 9.71 5.98
C ASN A 110 7.93 8.56 6.84
N TYR A 111 8.68 7.47 6.97
CA TYR A 111 8.19 6.24 7.62
C TYR A 111 7.64 6.41 9.05
N ILE A 112 8.02 7.45 9.80
CA ILE A 112 7.52 7.67 11.17
C ILE A 112 5.99 7.90 11.21
N ASP A 113 5.40 8.45 10.14
CA ASP A 113 3.96 8.72 10.11
C ASP A 113 3.15 7.42 10.04
N ALA A 114 3.78 6.30 9.65
CA ALA A 114 3.16 4.98 9.70
C ALA A 114 2.67 4.61 11.12
N THR A 115 3.13 5.29 12.18
CA THR A 115 2.55 5.17 13.52
C THR A 115 1.04 5.42 13.59
N GLY A 116 0.44 6.09 12.59
CA GLY A 116 -1.01 6.19 12.41
C GLY A 116 -1.74 4.84 12.36
N MET A 117 -1.05 3.76 11.96
CA MET A 117 -1.59 2.39 11.99
C MET A 117 -2.05 1.95 13.39
N ARG A 118 -1.53 2.55 14.47
CA ARG A 118 -1.96 2.25 15.85
C ARG A 118 -3.45 2.53 16.07
N TYR A 119 -4.07 3.36 15.24
CA TYR A 119 -5.51 3.63 15.25
C TYR A 119 -6.33 2.68 14.35
N GLY A 120 -5.68 1.67 13.76
CA GLY A 120 -6.29 0.65 12.92
C GLY A 120 -6.31 0.97 11.42
N PHE A 121 -5.66 2.04 10.98
CA PHE A 121 -5.59 2.39 9.56
C PHE A 121 -4.63 1.49 8.78
N ALA A 122 -4.92 1.27 7.50
CA ALA A 122 -3.92 0.83 6.52
C ALA A 122 -3.09 2.04 6.08
N ALA A 123 -1.76 1.90 6.05
CA ALA A 123 -0.86 2.99 5.66
C ALA A 123 -0.32 2.77 4.24
N VAL A 124 -0.16 3.84 3.51
CA VAL A 124 0.55 3.87 2.22
C VAL A 124 1.50 5.05 2.17
N GLY A 125 2.67 4.89 1.58
CA GLY A 125 3.61 5.98 1.33
C GLY A 125 4.34 5.76 0.03
N THR A 126 4.77 6.85 -0.62
CA THR A 126 5.46 6.84 -1.90
C THR A 126 6.78 7.62 -1.85
N ASP A 127 7.79 7.16 -2.58
CA ASP A 127 9.04 7.92 -2.78
C ASP A 127 8.87 9.05 -3.79
N THR A 128 7.74 9.10 -4.50
CA THR A 128 7.43 10.10 -5.51
C THR A 128 8.36 10.16 -6.71
N GLY A 129 9.01 9.04 -7.02
CA GLY A 129 9.87 8.88 -8.19
C GLY A 129 11.35 9.12 -7.92
N HIS A 130 11.73 9.54 -6.71
CA HIS A 130 13.13 9.70 -6.33
C HIS A 130 13.37 9.57 -4.82
N THR A 131 14.59 9.24 -4.42
CA THR A 131 14.99 9.16 -2.99
C THR A 131 16.01 10.23 -2.59
N ASP A 132 16.52 11.00 -3.56
CA ASP A 132 17.35 12.17 -3.32
C ASP A 132 16.57 13.30 -2.64
N SER A 133 17.25 14.37 -2.24
CA SER A 133 16.58 15.57 -1.76
C SER A 133 15.70 16.19 -2.84
N ASP A 134 14.52 16.67 -2.44
CA ASP A 134 13.68 17.53 -3.28
C ASP A 134 14.39 18.83 -3.70
N MET A 135 15.43 19.23 -2.96
CA MET A 135 16.28 20.38 -3.28
C MET A 135 17.49 20.01 -4.17
N SER A 136 17.62 18.74 -4.54
CA SER A 136 18.69 18.24 -5.42
C SER A 136 18.31 18.38 -6.89
N SER A 137 19.24 18.79 -7.73
CA SER A 137 19.05 18.77 -9.19
C SER A 137 19.27 17.39 -9.83
N SER A 138 19.59 16.36 -9.03
CA SER A 138 19.93 15.02 -9.52
C SER A 138 18.77 14.33 -10.25
N TRP A 139 17.54 14.63 -9.87
CA TRP A 139 16.33 14.02 -10.43
C TRP A 139 15.56 14.98 -11.36
N THR A 140 15.74 16.30 -11.23
CA THR A 140 14.96 17.31 -11.96
C THR A 140 15.25 17.37 -13.47
N GLY A 141 16.33 16.72 -13.93
CA GLY A 141 16.65 16.61 -15.35
C GLY A 141 15.76 15.61 -16.11
N ASN A 142 15.03 14.74 -15.38
CA ASN A 142 14.10 13.79 -15.97
C ASN A 142 12.66 14.33 -15.87
N PRO A 143 11.98 14.59 -17.01
CA PRO A 143 10.60 15.11 -16.99
C PRO A 143 9.62 14.15 -16.30
N GLU A 144 9.90 12.85 -16.25
CA GLU A 144 9.04 11.89 -15.55
C GLU A 144 9.06 12.07 -14.05
N PHE A 145 10.23 12.30 -13.45
CA PHE A 145 10.32 12.54 -12.02
C PHE A 145 9.65 13.86 -11.63
N ILE A 146 9.69 14.87 -12.52
CA ILE A 146 8.91 16.10 -12.38
C ILE A 146 7.40 15.86 -12.47
N ASN A 147 6.94 14.78 -13.12
CA ASN A 147 5.53 14.41 -13.18
C ASN A 147 5.11 13.52 -11.98
N ASP A 148 6.00 12.63 -11.54
CA ASP A 148 5.84 11.78 -10.37
C ASP A 148 5.71 12.59 -9.08
N TRP A 149 6.65 13.53 -8.86
CA TRP A 149 6.76 14.30 -7.63
C TRP A 149 5.50 15.09 -7.24
N PRO A 150 4.93 15.94 -8.12
CA PRO A 150 3.81 16.80 -7.74
C PRO A 150 2.45 16.10 -7.73
N TRP A 151 2.24 15.02 -8.50
CA TRP A 151 0.90 14.43 -8.59
C TRP A 151 0.85 12.92 -8.83
N ARG A 152 1.56 12.36 -9.83
CA ARG A 152 1.27 11.00 -10.32
C ARG A 152 1.48 9.95 -9.24
N ALA A 153 2.64 10.00 -8.58
CA ALA A 153 2.94 9.06 -7.51
C ALA A 153 2.08 9.23 -6.24
N ASN A 154 1.47 10.41 -6.05
CA ASN A 154 0.53 10.69 -4.95
C ASN A 154 -0.93 10.43 -5.34
N HIS A 155 -1.23 10.17 -6.61
CA HIS A 155 -2.58 9.87 -7.11
C HIS A 155 -2.76 8.38 -7.36
N ASP A 156 -1.71 7.71 -7.85
CA ASP A 156 -1.75 6.33 -8.34
C ASP A 156 -1.50 5.28 -7.23
N TRP A 157 -2.00 5.51 -6.02
CA TRP A 157 -1.94 4.56 -4.89
C TRP A 157 -3.23 3.79 -4.68
#